data_AF-A0A388KNE4-F1
#
_entry.id   AF-A0A388KNE4-F1
#
_cell.length_a   1.000
_cell.length_b   1.000
_cell.length_c   1.000
_cell.angle_alpha   90.00
_cell.angle_beta   90.00
_cell.angle_gamma   90.00
#
_symmetry.space_group_name_H-M   'P 1'
#
loop_
_entity.id
_entity.type
_entity.pdbx_description
1 polymer ?
#
loop_
_entity_poly.entity_id
_entity_poly.type
_entity_poly.pdbx_seq_one_letter_code
_entity_poly.pdbx_strand_id
1 'polypeptide(L)'
;MWVSAEAQLAAGLKRLAAKVKPTWFNGKFVGTDMSAKNIARVRRQVLLVGEEWPYDKPRKEMKTRVKGHKVDRIAQAKREKTKELMEQMPQLLADMKNKKKTKKS
;
A
#
# COMPACT_ATOMS: atom_id res chain seq x y z
N MET A 1 -48.95 0.78 -23.74
CA MET A 1 -48.37 1.02 -22.41
C MET A 1 -47.10 1.83 -22.61
N TRP A 2 -47.07 3.09 -22.18
CA TRP A 2 -45.89 3.94 -22.28
C TRP A 2 -44.93 3.54 -21.15
N VAL A 3 -43.73 3.10 -21.50
CA VAL A 3 -42.67 2.86 -20.52
C VAL A 3 -42.26 4.22 -19.96
N SER A 4 -42.37 4.41 -18.65
CA SER A 4 -41.95 5.64 -17.98
C SER A 4 -40.48 5.95 -18.34
N ALA A 5 -40.17 7.23 -18.57
CA ALA A 5 -38.81 7.69 -18.88
C ALA A 5 -37.79 7.23 -17.83
N GLU A 6 -38.22 7.11 -16.58
CA GLU A 6 -37.43 6.58 -15.46
C GLU A 6 -37.01 5.12 -15.67
N ALA A 7 -37.91 4.29 -16.21
CA ALA A 7 -37.61 2.89 -16.48
C ALA A 7 -36.63 2.74 -17.66
N GLN A 8 -36.66 3.64 -18.64
CA GLN A 8 -35.70 3.69 -19.74
C GLN A 8 -34.30 4.11 -19.26
N LEU A 9 -34.23 5.13 -18.39
CA LEU A 9 -32.99 5.55 -17.74
C LEU A 9 -32.39 4.44 -16.88
N ALA A 10 -33.20 3.78 -16.05
CA ALA A 10 -32.77 2.66 -15.21
C ALA A 10 -32.24 1.48 -16.06
N ALA A 11 -32.87 1.18 -17.20
CA ALA A 11 -32.39 0.17 -18.13
C ALA A 11 -31.05 0.57 -18.80
N GLY A 12 -30.90 1.85 -19.16
CA GLY A 12 -29.65 2.40 -19.70
C GLY A 12 -28.49 2.30 -18.70
N LEU A 13 -28.72 2.69 -17.44
CA LEU A 13 -27.74 2.59 -16.35
C LEU A 13 -27.34 1.13 -16.06
N LYS A 14 -28.29 0.18 -16.10
CA LYS A 14 -27.99 -1.26 -15.94
C LYS A 14 -27.11 -1.80 -17.07
N ARG A 15 -27.38 -1.41 -18.33
CA ARG A 15 -26.57 -1.79 -19.50
C ARG A 15 -25.15 -1.22 -19.40
N LEU A 16 -25.01 0.02 -18.93
CA LEU A 16 -23.71 0.64 -18.76
C LEU A 16 -22.95 0.00 -17.58
N ALA A 17 -23.65 -0.35 -16.50
CA ALA A 17 -23.07 -1.04 -15.34
C ALA A 17 -22.41 -2.37 -15.72
N ALA A 18 -23.09 -3.19 -16.53
CA ALA A 18 -22.60 -4.49 -16.98
C ALA A 18 -21.30 -4.38 -17.80
N LYS A 19 -21.14 -3.28 -18.56
CA LYS A 19 -19.94 -3.05 -19.37
C LYS A 19 -18.76 -2.48 -18.59
N VAL A 20 -19.03 -1.77 -17.49
CA VAL A 20 -18.02 -1.08 -16.67
C VAL A 20 -17.51 -1.97 -15.52
N LYS A 21 -18.34 -2.86 -14.97
CA LYS A 21 -17.99 -3.71 -13.83
C LYS A 21 -17.67 -5.13 -14.29
N PRO A 22 -16.58 -5.75 -13.78
CA PRO A 22 -16.30 -7.15 -14.05
C PRO A 22 -17.37 -8.04 -13.40
N THR A 23 -17.74 -9.11 -14.09
CA THR A 23 -18.73 -10.09 -13.62
C THR A 23 -18.03 -11.34 -13.09
N TRP A 24 -18.54 -11.90 -11.99
CA TRP A 24 -18.07 -13.20 -11.51
C TRP A 24 -18.81 -14.31 -12.24
N PHE A 25 -18.07 -15.15 -12.97
CA PHE A 25 -18.65 -16.24 -13.74
C PHE A 25 -17.69 -17.44 -13.75
N ASN A 26 -18.21 -18.64 -13.48
CA ASN A 26 -17.45 -19.90 -13.45
C ASN A 26 -16.14 -19.85 -12.64
N GLY A 27 -16.21 -19.28 -11.43
CA GLY A 27 -15.07 -19.25 -10.49
C GLY A 27 -13.97 -18.25 -10.84
N LYS A 28 -14.19 -17.35 -11.80
CA LYS A 28 -13.25 -16.29 -12.18
C LYS A 28 -13.98 -14.96 -12.38
N PHE A 29 -13.26 -13.85 -12.26
CA PHE A 29 -13.74 -12.57 -12.77
C PHE A 29 -13.55 -12.52 -14.28
N VAL A 30 -14.63 -12.32 -15.02
CA VAL A 30 -14.60 -11.98 -16.43
C VAL A 30 -14.24 -10.49 -16.54
N GLY A 31 -13.38 -10.17 -17.51
CA GLY A 31 -12.98 -8.79 -17.79
C GLY A 31 -14.16 -7.90 -18.19
N THR A 32 -13.96 -6.58 -18.16
CA THR A 32 -14.97 -5.61 -18.57
C THR A 32 -15.10 -5.57 -20.09
N ASP A 33 -16.31 -5.40 -20.60
CA ASP A 33 -16.54 -5.24 -22.04
C ASP A 33 -15.92 -3.95 -22.60
N MET A 34 -15.77 -2.93 -21.74
CA MET A 34 -15.12 -1.67 -22.10
C MET A 34 -13.73 -1.56 -21.49
N SER A 35 -12.80 -1.05 -22.28
CA SER A 35 -11.47 -0.68 -21.79
C SER A 35 -11.56 0.52 -20.84
N ALA A 36 -10.61 0.61 -19.89
CA ALA A 36 -10.52 1.74 -18.96
C ALA A 36 -10.44 3.11 -19.67
N LYS A 37 -9.79 3.16 -20.85
CA LYS A 37 -9.71 4.36 -21.69
C LYS A 37 -11.10 4.80 -22.21
N ASN A 38 -11.89 3.86 -22.69
CA ASN A 38 -13.25 4.14 -23.18
C ASN A 38 -14.17 4.56 -22.03
N ILE A 39 -14.05 3.90 -20.87
CA ILE A 39 -14.78 4.27 -19.64
C ILE A 39 -14.47 5.72 -19.24
N ALA A 40 -13.19 6.11 -19.24
CA ALA A 40 -12.79 7.49 -18.91
C ALA A 40 -13.33 8.52 -19.92
N ARG A 41 -13.41 8.17 -21.21
CA ARG A 41 -14.00 9.03 -22.25
C ARG A 41 -15.50 9.27 -22.00
N VAL A 42 -16.26 8.21 -21.71
CA VAL A 42 -17.69 8.32 -21.39
C VAL A 42 -17.88 9.10 -20.09
N ARG A 43 -17.11 8.78 -19.05
CA ARG A 43 -17.14 9.52 -17.78
C ARG A 43 -16.90 11.01 -17.98
N ARG A 44 -15.92 11.40 -18.80
CA ARG A 44 -15.66 12.81 -19.12
C ARG A 44 -16.87 13.48 -19.77
N GLN A 45 -17.54 12.80 -20.72
CA GLN A 45 -18.73 13.34 -21.39
C GLN A 45 -19.89 13.51 -20.41
N VAL A 46 -20.18 12.50 -19.59
CA VAL A 46 -21.23 12.54 -18.56
C VAL A 46 -21.00 13.70 -17.57
N LEU A 47 -19.77 13.85 -17.08
CA LEU A 47 -19.42 14.96 -16.18
C LEU A 47 -19.50 16.33 -16.85
N LEU A 48 -19.21 16.44 -18.16
CA LEU A 48 -19.36 17.70 -18.92
C LEU A 48 -20.83 18.10 -19.11
N VAL A 49 -21.73 17.13 -19.22
CA VAL A 49 -23.18 17.36 -19.28
C VAL A 49 -23.75 17.75 -17.91
N GLY A 50 -22.97 17.56 -16.84
CA GLY A 50 -23.41 17.82 -15.46
C GLY A 50 -24.11 16.64 -14.80
N GLU A 51 -24.10 15.47 -15.42
CA GLU A 51 -24.64 14.23 -14.85
C GLU A 51 -23.63 13.54 -13.93
N GLU A 52 -24.14 12.74 -12.99
CA GLU A 52 -23.32 12.02 -12.01
C GLU A 52 -22.81 10.68 -12.55
N TRP A 53 -21.58 10.30 -12.19
CA TRP A 53 -20.95 9.04 -12.58
C TRP A 53 -20.87 8.05 -11.38
N PRO A 54 -21.79 7.08 -11.27
CA PRO A 54 -21.92 6.24 -10.07
C PRO A 54 -21.05 4.97 -10.06
N TYR A 55 -20.23 4.73 -11.09
CA TYR A 55 -19.56 3.42 -11.27
C TYR A 55 -18.18 3.32 -10.62
N ASP A 56 -17.56 4.45 -10.31
CA ASP A 56 -16.21 4.49 -9.75
C ASP A 56 -16.24 4.26 -8.24
N LYS A 57 -15.30 3.42 -7.76
CA LYS A 57 -15.08 3.28 -6.32
C LYS A 57 -14.42 4.55 -5.76
N PRO A 58 -14.73 4.95 -4.51
CA PRO A 58 -14.05 6.07 -3.87
C PRO A 58 -12.55 5.81 -3.76
N ARG A 59 -11.75 6.87 -3.89
CA ARG A 59 -10.29 6.78 -3.73
C ARG A 59 -9.97 6.42 -2.28
N LYS A 60 -9.13 5.42 -2.08
CA LYS A 60 -8.63 5.05 -0.76
C LYS A 60 -7.53 6.03 -0.33
N GLU A 61 -7.46 6.31 0.96
CA GLU A 61 -6.39 7.12 1.56
C GLU A 61 -5.01 6.46 1.36
N MET A 62 -4.00 7.29 1.11
CA MET A 62 -2.61 6.85 0.99
C MET A 62 -1.99 6.59 2.37
N LYS A 63 -1.11 5.58 2.46
CA LYS A 63 -0.32 5.34 3.68
C LYS A 63 0.85 6.31 3.73
N THR A 64 0.98 7.06 4.81
CA THR A 64 2.05 8.05 5.02
C THR A 64 3.27 7.50 5.75
N ARG A 65 3.26 6.22 6.16
CA ARG A 65 4.33 5.64 6.98
C ARG A 65 5.63 5.42 6.20
N VAL A 66 6.72 6.04 6.66
CA VAL A 66 8.07 5.85 6.13
C VAL A 66 8.78 4.70 6.84
N LYS A 67 9.56 3.90 6.12
CA LYS A 67 10.30 2.73 6.64
C LYS A 67 11.48 3.12 7.55
N GLY A 68 12.13 4.24 7.24
CA GLY A 68 13.44 4.61 7.80
C GLY A 68 14.57 3.71 7.31
N HIS A 69 15.82 4.20 7.35
CA HIS A 69 16.98 3.36 7.03
C HIS A 69 17.26 2.37 8.17
N LYS A 70 17.75 1.17 7.81
CA LYS A 70 18.14 0.13 8.79
C LYS A 70 19.20 0.66 9.76
N VAL A 71 20.14 1.45 9.25
CA VAL A 71 21.23 2.03 10.02
C VAL A 71 20.69 2.93 11.13
N ASP A 72 19.79 3.86 10.79
CA ASP A 72 19.20 4.79 11.75
C ASP A 72 18.39 4.06 12.83
N ARG A 73 17.65 3.03 12.43
CA ARG A 73 16.85 2.21 13.36
C ARG A 73 17.71 1.50 14.42
N ILE A 74 18.93 1.13 14.07
CA ILE A 74 19.82 0.33 14.94
C ILE A 74 20.90 1.24 15.59
N ALA A 75 20.99 2.51 15.19
CA ALA A 75 22.02 3.43 15.66
C ALA A 75 22.01 3.58 17.19
N GLN A 76 20.83 3.67 17.79
CA GLN A 76 20.69 3.79 19.24
C GLN A 76 21.18 2.54 19.99
N ALA A 77 20.71 1.36 19.57
CA ALA A 77 21.16 0.08 20.13
C ALA A 77 22.68 -0.14 19.98
N LYS A 78 23.29 0.34 18.88
CA LYS A 78 24.75 0.30 18.73
C LYS A 78 25.47 1.19 19.73
N ARG A 79 24.97 2.42 19.96
CA ARG A 79 25.58 3.36 20.92
C ARG A 79 25.52 2.83 22.35
N GLU A 80 24.39 2.24 22.74
CA GLU A 80 24.20 1.60 24.04
C GLU A 80 25.18 0.44 24.24
N LYS A 81 25.27 -0.47 23.26
CA LYS A 81 26.24 -1.58 23.31
C LYS A 81 27.69 -1.08 23.38
N THR A 82 28.02 0.00 22.68
CA THR A 82 29.35 0.61 22.79
C THR A 82 29.61 1.11 24.21
N LYS A 83 28.62 1.74 24.86
CA LYS A 83 28.76 2.21 26.25
C LYS A 83 29.00 1.06 27.22
N GLU A 84 28.21 -0.01 27.13
CA GLU A 84 28.36 -1.21 27.98
C GLU A 84 29.75 -1.83 27.82
N LEU A 85 30.24 -1.95 26.59
CA LEU A 85 31.58 -2.47 26.32
C LEU A 85 32.67 -1.58 26.93
N MET A 86 32.51 -0.26 26.86
CA MET A 86 33.46 0.69 27.45
C MET A 86 33.50 0.62 28.98
N GLU A 87 32.37 0.37 29.63
CA GLU A 87 32.30 0.14 31.08
C GLU A 87 33.05 -1.15 31.48
N GLN A 88 33.03 -2.18 30.63
CA GLN A 88 33.71 -3.47 30.87
C GLN A 88 35.21 -3.46 30.50
N MET A 89 35.69 -2.44 29.78
CA MET A 89 37.08 -2.35 29.32
C MET A 89 38.14 -2.48 30.42
N PRO A 90 38.01 -1.84 31.60
CA PRO A 90 39.05 -1.93 32.65
C PRO A 90 39.27 -3.36 33.12
N GLN A 91 38.18 -4.12 33.28
CA GLN A 91 38.25 -5.53 33.69
C GLN A 91 38.90 -6.38 32.60
N LEU A 92 38.49 -6.20 31.34
CA LEU A 92 39.07 -6.92 30.21
C LEU A 92 40.58 -6.68 30.08
N LEU A 93 41.05 -5.45 30.33
CA LEU A 93 42.48 -5.13 30.31
C LEU A 93 43.26 -5.81 31.43
N ALA A 94 42.68 -5.86 32.65
CA ALA A 94 43.28 -6.57 33.78
C ALA A 94 43.41 -8.08 33.47
N ASP A 95 42.34 -8.69 32.94
CA ASP A 95 42.31 -10.09 32.57
C ASP A 95 43.33 -10.43 31.46
N MET A 96 43.44 -9.57 30.43
CA MET A 96 44.44 -9.71 29.38
C MET A 96 45.87 -9.62 29.91
N LYS A 97 46.12 -8.69 30.84
CA LYS A 97 47.45 -8.52 31.47
C LYS A 97 47.81 -9.77 32.29
N ASN A 98 46.87 -10.33 33.03
CA ASN A 98 47.07 -11.55 33.81
C ASN A 98 47.35 -12.76 32.90
N LYS A 99 46.58 -12.95 31.82
CA LYS A 99 46.83 -14.01 30.82
C LYS A 99 48.21 -13.92 30.17
N LYS A 100 48.71 -12.70 29.88
CA LYS A 100 50.07 -12.53 29.33
C LYS A 100 51.15 -12.91 30.34
N LYS A 101 50.93 -12.61 31.62
CA LYS A 101 51.88 -12.99 32.69
C LYS A 101 51.94 -14.50 32.88
N THR A 102 50.80 -15.17 32.97
CA THR A 102 50.75 -16.63 33.17
C THR A 102 51.32 -17.41 31.98
N LYS A 103 51.26 -16.87 30.76
CA LYS A 103 51.85 -17.48 29.57
C LYS A 103 53.36 -17.26 29.45
N LYS A 104 53.91 -16.27 30.15
CA LYS A 104 55.34 -15.94 30.15
C LYS A 104 56.11 -16.63 31.30
N SER A 105 55.39 -16.99 32.37
CA SER A 105 55.86 -17.93 33.38
C SER A 105 55.86 -19.35 32.85
#